data_AF-A0A932GFL7-F1
#
_entry.id   AF-A0A932GFL7-F1
#
_cell.length_a   1.000
_cell.length_b   1.000
_cell.length_c   1.000
_cell.angle_alpha   90.00
_cell.angle_beta   90.00
_cell.angle_gamma   90.00
#
_symmetry.space_group_name_H-M   'P 1'
#
loop_
_entity.id
_entity.type
_entity.pdbx_description
1 polymer ?
#
loop_
_entity_poly.entity_id
_entity_poly.type
_entity_poly.pdbx_seq_one_letter_code
_entity_poly.pdbx_strand_id
1 'polypeptide(L)'
;MQLAVSPQQRLELEEQYNSVRETEVEQLLTTGASRNATVSFGGPFSSATSTEWHVGGFDVYLADNTKISGVPQPGFYVSVVALMQEGKLVAGELTVEEMEITGLLAGGGDRWQINGVSFAITAQTTVNGQLDPGATATARVRSLRPGDRVAVSVTVLAEPTAAPTDTSTATSSSTVTRTPTALPTDTLEPTGTQSPGSTPLPTVEPSKTPGPSVEPSETPKPGETKESTEAPEPTERREASETPKPEPSEDEDDDSTRVPRRTRDP
;
A
#
# COMPACT_ATOMS: atom_id res chain seq x y z
N MET A 1 17.62 -11.25 19.68
CA MET A 1 16.89 -10.62 18.58
C MET A 1 17.86 -10.44 17.43
N GLN A 2 17.77 -11.26 16.39
CA GLN A 2 18.44 -10.96 15.13
C GLN A 2 17.64 -9.84 14.46
N LEU A 3 18.22 -8.67 14.27
CA LEU A 3 17.63 -7.67 13.37
C LEU A 3 17.62 -8.28 11.97
N ALA A 4 16.52 -8.14 11.22
CA ALA A 4 16.38 -8.65 9.86
C ALA A 4 17.60 -8.25 9.02
N VAL A 5 18.32 -9.24 8.49
CA VAL A 5 19.66 -9.05 7.92
C VAL A 5 19.59 -8.61 6.45
N SER A 6 18.42 -8.76 5.81
CA SER A 6 18.18 -8.29 4.43
C SER A 6 16.84 -7.53 4.28
N PRO A 7 16.72 -6.64 3.28
CA PRO A 7 15.45 -5.97 2.94
C PRO A 7 14.30 -6.94 2.66
N GLN A 8 14.59 -8.09 2.05
CA GLN A 8 13.59 -9.13 1.79
C GLN A 8 13.06 -9.75 3.08
N GLN A 9 13.94 -10.10 4.03
CA GLN A 9 13.51 -10.62 5.33
C GLN A 9 12.67 -9.60 6.12
N ARG A 10 12.99 -8.30 5.99
CA ARG A 10 12.18 -7.26 6.61
C ARG A 10 10.77 -7.22 6.04
N LEU A 11 10.64 -7.33 4.71
CA LEU A 11 9.33 -7.38 4.05
C LEU A 11 8.52 -8.60 4.49
N GLU A 12 9.12 -9.79 4.55
CA GLU A 12 8.46 -11.01 5.02
C GLU A 12 7.97 -10.89 6.47
N LEU A 13 8.80 -10.30 7.36
CA LEU A 13 8.41 -10.08 8.74
C LEU A 13 7.28 -9.06 8.88
N GLU A 14 7.27 -8.04 8.03
CA GLU A 14 6.20 -7.04 7.97
C GLU A 14 4.88 -7.66 7.52
N GLU A 15 4.90 -8.49 6.48
CA GLU A 15 3.74 -9.28 6.04
C GLU A 15 3.22 -10.21 7.14
N GLN A 16 4.12 -10.94 7.80
CA GLN A 16 3.74 -11.83 8.91
C GLN A 16 3.13 -11.06 10.07
N TYR A 17 3.72 -9.91 10.44
CA TYR A 17 3.21 -9.06 11.50
C TYR A 17 1.82 -8.53 11.16
N ASN A 18 1.62 -8.05 9.93
CA ASN A 18 0.32 -7.54 9.47
C ASN A 18 -0.75 -8.64 9.49
N SER A 19 -0.44 -9.85 9.02
CA SER A 19 -1.39 -10.98 9.07
C SER A 19 -1.80 -11.37 10.50
N VAL A 20 -0.85 -11.36 11.44
CA VAL A 20 -1.14 -11.62 12.86
C VAL A 20 -2.04 -10.52 13.44
N ARG A 21 -1.79 -9.25 13.09
CA ARG A 21 -2.60 -8.11 13.53
C ARG A 21 -4.02 -8.16 12.98
N GLU A 22 -4.20 -8.49 11.71
CA GLU A 22 -5.53 -8.67 11.11
C GLU A 22 -6.32 -9.76 11.84
N THR A 23 -5.68 -10.90 12.14
CA THR A 23 -6.30 -12.00 12.89
C THR A 23 -6.69 -11.57 14.31
N GLU A 24 -5.84 -10.80 14.99
CA GLU A 24 -6.13 -10.24 16.31
C GLU A 24 -7.35 -9.31 16.27
N VAL A 25 -7.43 -8.43 15.28
CA VAL A 25 -8.56 -7.51 15.09
C VAL A 25 -9.85 -8.28 14.82
N GLU A 26 -9.82 -9.29 13.94
CA GLU A 26 -10.98 -10.13 13.64
C GLU A 26 -11.48 -10.89 14.88
N GLN A 27 -10.56 -11.42 15.70
CA GLN A 27 -10.93 -12.09 16.96
C GLN A 27 -11.58 -11.13 17.95
N LEU A 28 -11.06 -9.91 18.07
CA LEU A 28 -11.63 -8.89 18.96
C LEU A 28 -13.04 -8.46 18.51
N LEU A 29 -13.25 -8.31 17.20
CA LEU A 29 -14.57 -8.02 16.64
C LEU A 29 -15.55 -9.18 16.85
N THR A 30 -15.11 -10.41 16.58
CA THR A 30 -15.95 -11.62 16.67
C THR A 30 -16.36 -11.93 18.11
N THR A 31 -15.44 -11.78 19.06
CA THR A 31 -15.72 -12.01 20.49
C THR A 31 -16.63 -10.92 21.09
N GLY A 32 -16.92 -9.85 20.32
CA GLY A 32 -17.71 -8.72 20.80
C GLY A 32 -17.07 -8.06 22.02
N ALA A 33 -15.73 -8.13 22.11
CA ALA A 33 -15.00 -7.60 23.25
C ALA A 33 -15.28 -6.09 23.36
N SER A 34 -16.22 -5.71 24.21
CA SER A 34 -16.63 -4.30 24.43
C SER A 34 -15.57 -3.48 25.17
N ARG A 35 -14.32 -3.97 25.19
CA ARG A 35 -13.21 -3.30 25.86
C ARG A 35 -12.65 -2.28 24.90
N ASN A 36 -12.51 -1.05 25.38
CA ASN A 36 -11.77 0.00 24.68
C ASN A 36 -10.32 -0.46 24.52
N ALA A 37 -9.97 -0.92 23.32
CA ALA A 37 -8.63 -1.40 22.98
C ALA A 37 -8.12 -0.66 21.75
N THR A 38 -6.90 -0.14 21.82
CA THR A 38 -6.24 0.43 20.66
C THR A 38 -5.67 -0.71 19.81
N VAL A 39 -6.04 -0.74 18.54
CA VAL A 39 -5.56 -1.71 17.56
C VAL A 39 -4.82 -1.00 16.43
N SER A 40 -3.88 -1.72 15.82
CA SER A 40 -3.16 -1.26 14.64
C SER A 40 -3.14 -2.37 13.60
N PHE A 41 -3.58 -2.08 12.39
CA PHE A 41 -3.57 -3.02 11.27
C PHE A 41 -3.35 -2.25 9.97
N GLY A 42 -3.05 -2.94 8.89
CA GLY A 42 -2.92 -2.34 7.57
C GLY A 42 -3.64 -3.18 6.54
N GLY A 43 -4.07 -2.57 5.44
CA GLY A 43 -4.76 -3.31 4.39
C GLY A 43 -5.02 -2.46 3.14
N PRO A 44 -5.41 -3.09 2.02
CA PRO A 44 -5.85 -2.36 0.85
C PRO A 44 -7.11 -1.56 1.17
N PHE A 45 -7.07 -0.26 0.88
CA PHE A 45 -8.22 0.63 0.89
C PHE A 45 -9.13 0.28 -0.30
N SER A 46 -10.41 0.07 -0.05
CA SER A 46 -11.36 -0.37 -1.09
C SER A 46 -12.38 0.71 -1.43
N SER A 47 -12.97 1.35 -0.41
CA SER A 47 -14.00 2.37 -0.59
C SER A 47 -14.10 3.29 0.63
N ALA A 48 -14.74 4.45 0.45
CA ALA A 48 -15.01 5.40 1.52
C ALA A 48 -16.33 6.11 1.30
N THR A 49 -17.01 6.37 2.42
CA THR A 49 -18.02 7.42 2.57
C THR A 49 -17.43 8.57 3.40
N SER A 50 -18.23 9.58 3.74
CA SER A 50 -17.80 10.67 4.61
C SER A 50 -17.43 10.23 6.03
N THR A 51 -17.95 9.10 6.51
CA THR A 51 -17.84 8.67 7.91
C THR A 51 -17.32 7.24 8.09
N GLU A 52 -17.17 6.48 7.01
CA GLU A 52 -16.84 5.06 7.07
C GLU A 52 -15.98 4.67 5.87
N TRP A 53 -14.86 4.01 6.14
CA TRP A 53 -13.90 3.52 5.16
C TRP A 53 -13.78 2.00 5.25
N HIS A 54 -13.57 1.35 4.11
CA HIS A 54 -13.35 -0.09 4.06
C HIS A 54 -11.86 -0.38 3.77
N VAL A 55 -11.14 -0.90 4.77
CA VAL A 55 -9.68 -1.13 4.71
C VAL A 55 -9.38 -2.57 5.14
N GLY A 56 -8.73 -3.34 4.27
CA GLY A 56 -8.31 -4.71 4.60
C GLY A 56 -9.47 -5.65 4.98
N GLY A 57 -10.69 -5.40 4.49
CA GLY A 57 -11.87 -6.17 4.85
C GLY A 57 -12.62 -5.68 6.08
N PHE A 58 -12.11 -4.64 6.77
CA PHE A 58 -12.73 -4.08 7.96
C PHE A 58 -13.40 -2.72 7.68
N ASP A 59 -14.55 -2.50 8.30
CA ASP A 59 -15.21 -1.20 8.32
C ASP A 59 -14.61 -0.33 9.44
N VAL A 60 -14.10 0.83 9.03
CA VAL A 60 -13.38 1.79 9.87
C VAL A 60 -14.15 3.10 9.88
N TYR A 61 -14.65 3.47 11.05
CA TYR A 61 -15.41 4.70 11.26
C TYR A 61 -14.46 5.87 11.49
N LEU A 62 -14.70 6.98 10.79
CA LEU A 62 -13.97 8.22 10.99
C LEU A 62 -14.63 9.05 12.09
N ALA A 63 -13.81 9.57 12.99
CA ALA A 63 -14.18 10.59 13.96
C ALA A 63 -13.73 11.97 13.47
N ASP A 64 -14.29 13.04 14.03
CA ASP A 64 -13.93 14.42 13.66
C ASP A 64 -12.44 14.74 13.92
N ASN A 65 -11.80 13.98 14.81
CA ASN A 65 -10.38 14.12 15.15
C ASN A 65 -9.47 13.10 14.46
N THR A 66 -9.99 12.30 13.52
CA THR A 66 -9.19 11.34 12.77
C THR A 66 -8.13 12.05 11.92
N LYS A 67 -6.86 11.68 12.09
CA LYS A 67 -5.75 12.20 11.29
C LYS A 67 -5.58 11.36 10.03
N ILE A 68 -5.60 12.01 8.87
CA ILE A 68 -5.41 11.33 7.58
C ILE A 68 -4.15 11.87 6.92
N SER A 69 -3.18 11.00 6.71
CA SER A 69 -1.90 11.31 6.06
C SER A 69 -1.85 10.69 4.67
N GLY A 70 -1.82 11.55 3.64
CA GLY A 70 -1.82 11.15 2.23
C GLY A 70 -3.21 11.18 1.59
N VAL A 71 -3.28 10.78 0.32
CA VAL A 71 -4.54 10.73 -0.46
C VAL A 71 -4.87 9.26 -0.76
N PRO A 72 -5.83 8.65 -0.05
CA PRO A 72 -6.23 7.27 -0.28
C PRO A 72 -6.87 7.13 -1.66
N GLN A 73 -6.60 6.02 -2.34
CA GLN A 73 -7.32 5.62 -3.55
C GLN A 73 -7.56 4.11 -3.50
N PRO A 74 -8.64 3.62 -4.11
CA PRO A 74 -8.91 2.18 -4.16
C PRO A 74 -7.69 1.39 -4.63
N GLY A 75 -7.34 0.37 -3.86
CA GLY A 75 -6.16 -0.48 -4.07
C GLY A 75 -4.90 -0.03 -3.35
N PHE A 76 -4.83 1.17 -2.76
CA PHE A 76 -3.66 1.61 -1.98
C PHE A 76 -3.65 0.98 -0.60
N TYR A 77 -2.46 0.61 -0.13
CA TYR A 77 -2.27 0.10 1.21
C TYR A 77 -2.30 1.25 2.23
N VAL A 78 -3.13 1.10 3.26
CA VAL A 78 -3.33 2.08 4.32
C VAL A 78 -3.05 1.41 5.65
N SER A 79 -2.21 2.04 6.46
CA SER A 79 -2.00 1.69 7.87
C SER A 79 -3.01 2.45 8.72
N VAL A 80 -3.67 1.74 9.64
CA VAL A 80 -4.77 2.25 10.47
C VAL A 80 -4.43 2.03 11.94
N VAL A 81 -4.50 3.11 12.72
CA VAL A 81 -4.55 3.05 14.19
C VAL A 81 -5.96 3.41 14.62
N ALA A 82 -6.66 2.46 15.23
CA ALA A 82 -8.05 2.61 15.62
C ALA A 82 -8.27 2.25 17.08
N LEU A 83 -9.31 2.84 17.68
CA LEU A 83 -9.84 2.45 18.97
C LEU A 83 -11.08 1.57 18.73
N MET A 84 -11.09 0.38 19.32
CA MET A 84 -12.28 -0.46 19.30
C MET A 84 -13.29 0.06 20.33
N GLN A 85 -14.50 0.38 19.90
CA GLN A 85 -15.60 0.87 20.74
C GLN A 85 -16.91 0.21 20.31
N GLU A 86 -17.61 -0.44 21.24
CA GLU A 86 -18.92 -1.06 20.98
C GLU A 86 -18.94 -1.99 19.75
N GLY A 87 -17.85 -2.72 19.52
CA GLY A 87 -17.70 -3.61 18.37
C GLY A 87 -17.40 -2.91 17.04
N LYS A 88 -17.06 -1.61 17.07
CA LYS A 88 -16.66 -0.82 15.90
C LYS A 88 -15.21 -0.38 16.00
N LEU A 89 -14.56 -0.21 14.85
CA LEU A 89 -13.22 0.39 14.76
C LEU A 89 -13.36 1.89 14.48
N VAL A 90 -13.01 2.72 15.45
CA VAL A 90 -13.00 4.18 15.30
C VAL A 90 -11.57 4.63 15.04
N ALA A 91 -11.28 5.15 13.86
CA ALA A 91 -9.92 5.54 13.49
C ALA A 91 -9.43 6.76 14.26
N GLY A 92 -8.25 6.66 14.85
CA GLY A 92 -7.48 7.80 15.32
C GLY A 92 -6.55 8.34 14.23
N GLU A 93 -5.93 7.45 13.45
CA GLU A 93 -4.97 7.80 12.41
C GLU A 93 -5.06 6.82 11.22
N LEU A 94 -5.03 7.36 10.01
CA LEU A 94 -4.87 6.60 8.78
C LEU A 94 -3.71 7.18 7.97
N THR A 95 -2.80 6.32 7.55
CA THR A 95 -1.62 6.72 6.77
C THR A 95 -1.54 5.88 5.51
N VAL A 96 -1.57 6.52 4.35
CA VAL A 96 -1.26 5.88 3.07
C VAL A 96 0.23 5.58 3.05
N GLU A 97 0.60 4.31 2.88
CA GLU A 97 2.01 3.94 2.91
C GLU A 97 2.72 4.36 1.62
N GLU A 98 3.56 5.38 1.78
CA GLU A 98 4.42 5.90 0.74
C GLU A 98 5.87 5.90 1.25
N MET A 99 6.80 5.56 0.37
CA MET A 99 8.22 5.60 0.70
C MET A 99 9.03 6.23 -0.42
N GLU A 100 10.12 6.85 -0.02
CA GLU A 100 11.12 7.37 -0.94
C GLU A 100 12.31 6.42 -1.00
N ILE A 101 12.70 6.03 -2.21
CA ILE A 101 13.84 5.17 -2.47
C ILE A 101 14.78 5.87 -3.45
N THR A 102 16.08 5.85 -3.16
CA THR A 102 17.11 6.48 -4.01
C THR A 102 18.21 5.47 -4.30
N GLY A 103 18.63 5.37 -5.56
CA GLY A 103 19.71 4.47 -5.96
C GLY A 103 19.77 4.27 -7.47
N LEU A 104 20.42 3.18 -7.88
CA LEU A 104 20.55 2.82 -9.28
C LEU A 104 19.26 2.20 -9.80
N LEU A 105 18.75 2.72 -10.91
CA LEU A 105 17.65 2.13 -11.65
C LEU A 105 18.09 0.82 -12.31
N ALA A 106 17.26 -0.20 -12.17
CA ALA A 106 17.36 -1.44 -12.91
C ALA A 106 15.96 -1.82 -13.44
N GLY A 107 15.91 -2.71 -14.42
CA GLY A 107 14.66 -3.16 -15.05
C GLY A 107 14.40 -2.49 -16.41
N GLY A 108 13.13 -2.28 -16.73
CA GLY A 108 12.69 -1.71 -18.01
C GLY A 108 11.20 -1.94 -18.26
N GLY A 109 10.63 -1.23 -19.24
CA GLY A 109 9.19 -1.29 -19.53
C GLY A 109 8.36 -0.66 -18.41
N ASP A 110 7.37 -1.40 -17.92
CA ASP A 110 6.46 -0.99 -16.85
C ASP A 110 6.97 -1.34 -15.45
N ARG A 111 8.03 -2.15 -15.31
CA ARG A 111 8.57 -2.64 -14.04
C ARG A 111 10.02 -2.20 -13.86
N TRP A 112 10.24 -1.42 -12.80
CA TRP A 112 11.53 -0.86 -12.44
C TRP A 112 11.92 -1.24 -11.03
N GLN A 113 13.21 -1.10 -10.72
CA GLN A 113 13.77 -1.45 -9.43
C GLN A 113 14.83 -0.43 -9.01
N ILE A 114 14.84 -0.07 -7.72
CA ILE A 114 15.92 0.70 -7.09
C ILE A 114 16.36 -0.05 -5.84
N ASN A 115 17.65 -0.39 -5.73
CA ASN A 115 18.23 -1.11 -4.59
C ASN A 115 17.47 -2.37 -4.17
N GLY A 116 16.97 -3.15 -5.12
CA GLY A 116 16.20 -4.36 -4.82
C GLY A 116 14.68 -4.14 -4.70
N VAL A 117 14.21 -2.90 -4.55
CA VAL A 117 12.79 -2.58 -4.41
C VAL A 117 12.14 -2.44 -5.78
N SER A 118 11.26 -3.37 -6.14
CA SER A 118 10.52 -3.32 -7.40
C SER A 118 9.29 -2.41 -7.27
N PHE A 119 8.98 -1.68 -8.34
CA PHE A 119 7.77 -0.88 -8.47
C PHE A 119 7.32 -0.81 -9.94
N ALA A 120 6.03 -0.59 -10.14
CA ALA A 120 5.43 -0.38 -11.45
C ALA A 120 5.35 1.11 -11.78
N ILE A 121 5.53 1.44 -13.06
CA ILE A 121 5.25 2.77 -13.62
C ILE A 121 3.92 2.69 -14.37
N THR A 122 3.04 3.63 -14.08
CA THR A 122 1.71 3.70 -14.69
C THR A 122 1.51 5.04 -15.39
N ALA A 123 0.37 5.22 -16.06
CA ALA A 123 0.02 6.50 -16.67
C ALA A 123 -0.13 7.66 -15.66
N GLN A 124 -0.26 7.36 -14.36
CA GLN A 124 -0.35 8.35 -13.28
C GLN A 124 1.03 8.71 -12.69
N THR A 125 2.08 7.98 -13.07
CA THR A 125 3.44 8.22 -12.56
C THR A 125 4.04 9.46 -13.22
N THR A 126 4.49 10.42 -12.43
CA THR A 126 5.25 11.58 -12.95
C THR A 126 6.72 11.21 -13.10
N VAL A 127 7.26 11.25 -14.32
CA VAL A 127 8.67 10.91 -14.59
C VAL A 127 9.42 12.17 -15.03
N ASN A 128 10.46 12.53 -14.28
CA ASN A 128 11.36 13.65 -14.59
C ASN A 128 12.73 13.10 -15.00
N GLY A 129 13.03 13.13 -16.30
CA GLY A 129 14.24 12.58 -16.91
C GLY A 129 14.01 11.30 -17.70
N GLN A 130 15.06 10.76 -18.32
CA GLN A 130 15.00 9.52 -19.07
C GLN A 130 15.31 8.33 -18.17
N LEU A 131 14.42 7.34 -18.14
CA LEU A 131 14.62 6.13 -17.35
C LEU A 131 15.53 5.17 -18.12
N ASP A 132 16.82 5.21 -17.79
CA ASP A 132 17.81 4.29 -18.33
C ASP A 132 18.33 3.37 -17.22
N PRO A 133 18.45 2.05 -17.46
CA PRO A 133 19.11 1.15 -16.51
C PRO A 133 20.54 1.62 -16.21
N GLY A 134 20.88 1.66 -14.92
CA GLY A 134 22.15 2.18 -14.41
C GLY A 134 22.14 3.69 -14.07
N ALA A 135 21.08 4.43 -14.42
CA ALA A 135 20.93 5.81 -13.99
C ALA A 135 20.70 5.89 -12.46
N THR A 136 21.14 6.97 -11.83
CA THR A 136 20.77 7.23 -10.42
C THR A 136 19.45 7.98 -10.39
N ALA A 137 18.48 7.50 -9.61
CA ALA A 137 17.18 8.16 -9.47
C ALA A 137 16.66 8.09 -8.04
N THR A 138 15.73 9.00 -7.74
CA THR A 138 14.87 8.97 -6.55
C THR A 138 13.44 8.69 -7.00
N ALA A 139 12.79 7.71 -6.40
CA ALA A 139 11.40 7.39 -6.63
C ALA A 139 10.59 7.51 -5.33
N ARG A 140 9.44 8.17 -5.40
CA ARG A 140 8.39 8.07 -4.38
C ARG A 140 7.42 6.99 -4.84
N VAL A 141 7.30 5.92 -4.07
CA VAL A 141 6.49 4.74 -4.40
C VAL A 141 5.44 4.53 -3.33
N ARG A 142 4.26 4.10 -3.75
CA ARG A 142 3.12 3.80 -2.89
C ARG A 142 2.85 2.30 -2.91
N SER A 143 2.61 1.72 -1.74
CA SER A 143 2.27 0.31 -1.62
C SER A 143 0.82 0.08 -2.06
N LEU A 144 0.59 -0.90 -2.93
CA LEU A 144 -0.76 -1.41 -3.24
C LEU A 144 -1.10 -2.58 -2.30
N ARG A 145 -0.12 -3.48 -2.18
CA ARG A 145 -0.10 -4.64 -1.31
C ARG A 145 1.33 -4.82 -0.82
N PRO A 146 1.56 -5.63 0.21
CA PRO A 146 2.92 -6.02 0.55
C PRO A 146 3.65 -6.58 -0.69
N GLY A 147 4.84 -6.03 -0.98
CA GLY A 147 5.64 -6.36 -2.16
C GLY A 147 5.21 -5.74 -3.50
N ASP A 148 3.99 -5.23 -3.62
CA ASP A 148 3.50 -4.60 -4.85
C ASP A 148 3.38 -3.07 -4.70
N ARG A 149 4.04 -2.34 -5.60
CA ARG A 149 4.28 -0.91 -5.46
C ARG A 149 4.10 -0.19 -6.78
N VAL A 150 3.55 1.01 -6.74
CA VAL A 150 3.41 1.90 -7.90
C VAL A 150 4.18 3.18 -7.63
N ALA A 151 4.95 3.65 -8.61
CA ALA A 151 5.61 4.94 -8.52
C ALA A 151 4.60 6.08 -8.62
N VAL A 152 4.66 6.99 -7.67
CA VAL A 152 3.98 8.29 -7.72
C VAL A 152 4.82 9.26 -8.54
N SER A 153 6.13 9.31 -8.26
CA SER A 153 7.08 10.12 -9.01
C SER A 153 8.44 9.45 -9.10
N VAL A 154 9.13 9.63 -10.23
CA VAL A 154 10.53 9.23 -10.42
C VAL A 154 11.31 10.41 -10.96
N THR A 155 12.39 10.78 -10.28
CA THR A 155 13.31 11.85 -10.71
C THR A 155 14.69 11.26 -10.91
N VAL A 156 15.19 11.35 -12.15
CA VAL A 156 16.54 10.90 -12.52
C VAL A 156 17.53 11.99 -12.15
N LEU A 157 18.50 11.65 -11.29
CA LEU A 157 19.49 12.57 -10.74
C LEU A 157 20.78 12.61 -11.58
N ALA A 158 21.17 11.48 -12.16
CA ALA A 158 22.34 11.37 -13.01
C ALA A 158 22.14 10.29 -14.07
N GLU A 159 22.54 10.61 -15.31
CA GLU A 159 22.57 9.68 -16.44
C GLU A 159 23.53 8.51 -16.14
N PRO A 160 23.29 7.32 -16.74
CA PRO A 160 24.19 6.19 -16.55
C PRO A 160 25.59 6.58 -17.03
N THR A 161 26.56 6.61 -16.11
CA THR A 161 27.97 6.66 -16.50
C THR A 161 28.23 5.40 -17.30
N ALA A 162 28.50 5.54 -18.61
CA ALA A 162 28.88 4.41 -19.45
C ALA A 162 29.98 3.64 -18.71
N ALA A 163 29.66 2.41 -18.30
CA ALA A 163 30.67 1.53 -17.74
C ALA A 163 31.83 1.48 -18.76
N PRO A 164 33.10 1.51 -18.32
CA PRO A 164 34.19 1.34 -19.26
C PRO A 164 33.89 0.06 -20.03
N THR A 165 33.76 0.17 -21.35
CA THR A 165 33.54 -0.99 -22.20
C THR A 165 34.73 -1.90 -21.96
N ASP A 166 34.55 -2.94 -21.14
CA ASP A 166 35.52 -4.00 -20.98
C ASP A 166 35.68 -4.58 -22.38
N THR A 167 36.74 -4.12 -23.05
CA THR A 167 37.12 -4.57 -24.36
C THR A 167 37.57 -6.00 -24.17
N SER A 168 36.59 -6.89 -24.20
CA SER A 168 36.77 -8.33 -24.12
C SER A 168 37.61 -8.69 -25.32
N THR A 169 38.92 -8.75 -25.11
CA THR A 169 39.86 -9.22 -26.13
C THR A 169 39.52 -10.69 -26.31
N ALA A 170 38.81 -10.99 -27.39
CA ALA A 170 38.41 -12.34 -27.73
C ALA A 170 39.68 -13.18 -27.95
N THR A 171 40.13 -13.89 -26.91
CA THR A 171 41.14 -14.94 -27.06
C THR A 171 40.43 -16.11 -27.73
N SER A 172 40.57 -16.20 -29.06
CA SER A 172 40.11 -17.32 -29.87
C SER A 172 40.69 -18.63 -29.32
N SER A 173 39.85 -19.38 -28.58
CA SER A 173 40.16 -20.70 -28.08
C SER A 173 40.01 -21.72 -29.21
N SER A 174 41.10 -22.41 -29.52
CA SER A 174 41.21 -23.44 -30.55
C SER A 174 40.26 -24.63 -30.30
N THR A 175 39.57 -25.02 -31.36
CA THR A 175 38.68 -26.18 -31.50
C THR A 175 39.28 -27.47 -30.95
N VAL A 176 38.68 -28.03 -29.90
CA VAL A 176 38.89 -29.44 -29.53
C VAL A 176 37.70 -30.24 -30.04
N THR A 177 37.91 -30.93 -31.17
CA THR A 177 37.00 -31.91 -31.75
C THR A 177 36.86 -33.10 -30.81
N ARG A 178 35.71 -33.25 -30.14
CA ARG A 178 35.38 -34.48 -29.42
C ARG A 178 34.62 -35.44 -30.34
N THR A 179 35.18 -36.63 -30.52
CA THR A 179 34.58 -37.76 -31.21
C THR A 179 33.32 -38.24 -30.47
N PRO A 180 32.19 -38.47 -31.15
CA PRO A 180 31.00 -39.05 -30.54
C PRO A 180 31.21 -40.56 -30.29
N THR A 181 31.14 -40.99 -29.03
CA THR A 181 31.09 -42.41 -28.65
C THR A 181 29.65 -42.79 -28.32
N ALA A 182 29.21 -43.90 -28.89
CA ALA A 182 27.84 -44.37 -28.90
C ALA A 182 27.27 -44.78 -27.53
N LEU A 183 25.98 -44.53 -27.44
CA LEU A 183 24.88 -45.12 -26.66
C LEU A 183 25.16 -46.43 -25.89
N PRO A 184 24.71 -46.50 -24.63
CA PRO A 184 23.97 -47.67 -24.16
C PRO A 184 22.51 -47.31 -23.85
N THR A 185 21.64 -48.11 -24.45
CA THR A 185 20.28 -48.38 -24.03
C THR A 185 20.30 -48.87 -22.59
N ASP A 186 19.53 -48.23 -21.70
CA ASP A 186 18.89 -49.01 -20.65
C ASP A 186 17.48 -48.50 -20.34
N THR A 187 16.56 -49.41 -20.59
CA THR A 187 15.15 -49.41 -20.28
C THR A 187 14.99 -49.50 -18.77
N LEU A 188 14.34 -48.53 -18.14
CA LEU A 188 13.58 -48.81 -16.92
C LEU A 188 12.25 -48.06 -16.92
N GLU A 189 11.23 -48.90 -16.86
CA GLU A 189 9.82 -48.65 -16.76
C GLU A 189 9.45 -48.37 -15.28
N PRO A 190 8.82 -47.23 -14.97
CA PRO A 190 7.97 -47.15 -13.79
C PRO A 190 6.50 -47.19 -14.23
N THR A 191 5.94 -48.40 -14.14
CA THR A 191 4.50 -48.65 -14.02
C THR A 191 3.97 -47.90 -12.79
N GLY A 192 2.96 -47.05 -12.97
CA GLY A 192 2.38 -46.31 -11.85
C GLY A 192 1.29 -45.29 -12.19
N THR A 193 0.40 -45.60 -13.14
CA THR A 193 -0.83 -44.83 -13.34
C THR A 193 -1.80 -45.12 -12.19
N GLN A 194 -1.82 -44.27 -11.17
CA GLN A 194 -3.00 -44.13 -10.32
C GLN A 194 -3.81 -42.94 -10.81
N SER A 195 -4.91 -43.26 -11.50
CA SER A 195 -5.97 -42.34 -11.86
C SER A 195 -6.67 -41.86 -10.58
N PRO A 196 -6.65 -40.57 -10.22
CA PRO A 196 -7.57 -40.07 -9.22
C PRO A 196 -8.98 -40.25 -9.78
N GLY A 197 -9.81 -40.99 -9.05
CA GLY A 197 -11.21 -41.18 -9.37
C GLY A 197 -11.89 -39.82 -9.45
N SER A 198 -12.48 -39.52 -10.60
CA SER A 198 -13.42 -38.43 -10.78
C SER A 198 -14.63 -38.70 -9.90
N THR A 199 -14.66 -38.17 -8.68
CA THR A 199 -15.89 -38.03 -7.92
C THR A 199 -16.82 -37.12 -8.73
N PRO A 200 -18.00 -37.58 -9.16
CA PRO A 200 -18.93 -36.72 -9.88
C PRO A 200 -19.33 -35.56 -8.97
N LEU A 201 -19.13 -34.33 -9.45
CA LEU A 201 -19.77 -33.17 -8.83
C LEU A 201 -21.30 -33.41 -8.82
N PRO A 202 -22.01 -33.09 -7.74
CA PRO A 202 -23.45 -33.03 -7.78
C PRO A 202 -23.85 -31.97 -8.81
N THR A 203 -24.55 -32.41 -9.86
CA THR A 203 -25.30 -31.52 -10.75
C THR A 203 -26.34 -30.81 -9.90
N VAL A 204 -26.03 -29.57 -9.52
CA VAL A 204 -26.99 -28.68 -8.88
C VAL A 204 -27.99 -28.28 -9.96
N GLU A 205 -29.18 -28.87 -9.88
CA GLU A 205 -30.31 -28.48 -10.70
C GLU A 205 -30.57 -26.98 -10.49
N PRO A 206 -30.62 -26.16 -11.56
CA PRO A 206 -30.91 -24.74 -11.42
C PRO A 206 -32.33 -24.58 -10.88
N SER A 207 -32.43 -24.32 -9.59
CA SER A 207 -33.67 -23.90 -8.94
C SER A 207 -34.17 -22.65 -9.66
N LYS A 208 -35.29 -22.79 -10.37
CA LYS A 208 -36.03 -21.69 -10.93
C LYS A 208 -36.60 -20.87 -9.78
N THR A 209 -35.80 -19.95 -9.24
CA THR A 209 -36.31 -18.90 -8.38
C THR A 209 -37.22 -18.01 -9.24
N PRO A 210 -38.52 -17.87 -8.90
CA PRO A 210 -39.39 -16.92 -9.58
C PRO A 210 -38.85 -15.52 -9.33
N GLY A 211 -38.43 -14.86 -10.41
CA GLY A 211 -38.00 -13.47 -10.35
C GLY A 211 -39.15 -12.58 -9.87
N PRO A 212 -38.89 -11.57 -9.02
CA PRO A 212 -39.87 -10.51 -8.80
C PRO A 212 -40.11 -9.82 -10.15
N SER A 213 -41.33 -9.93 -10.66
CA SER A 213 -41.87 -9.13 -11.74
C SER A 213 -41.87 -7.68 -11.30
N VAL A 214 -40.81 -6.95 -11.65
CA VAL A 214 -40.76 -5.50 -11.44
C VAL A 214 -41.62 -4.88 -12.53
N GLU A 215 -42.76 -4.35 -12.10
CA GLU A 215 -43.68 -3.56 -12.90
C GLU A 215 -42.90 -2.38 -13.55
N PRO A 216 -43.13 -2.07 -14.84
CA PRO A 216 -42.49 -0.94 -15.48
C PRO A 216 -42.96 0.36 -14.85
N SER A 217 -42.10 0.96 -14.02
CA SER A 217 -42.30 2.31 -13.49
C SER A 217 -42.37 3.29 -14.66
N GLU A 218 -43.46 4.07 -14.66
CA GLU A 218 -43.84 4.97 -15.72
C GLU A 218 -42.73 5.99 -16.02
N THR A 219 -42.48 6.17 -17.32
CA THR A 219 -41.66 7.26 -17.86
C THR A 219 -42.21 8.61 -17.40
N PRO A 220 -41.47 9.43 -16.66
CA PRO A 220 -41.89 10.79 -16.39
C PRO A 220 -41.89 11.60 -17.69
N LYS A 221 -43.06 12.15 -17.99
CA LYS A 221 -43.35 13.05 -19.11
C LYS A 221 -42.46 14.30 -19.02
N PRO A 222 -41.83 14.77 -20.12
CA PRO A 222 -41.09 16.03 -20.10
C PRO A 222 -42.08 17.18 -19.96
N GLY A 223 -42.03 17.89 -18.83
CA GLY A 223 -42.95 18.99 -18.52
C GLY A 223 -42.23 20.13 -17.82
N GLU A 224 -42.26 21.28 -18.48
CA GLU A 224 -42.04 22.65 -17.97
C GLU A 224 -40.64 23.05 -17.50
N THR A 225 -39.90 23.57 -18.48
CA THR A 225 -39.25 24.87 -18.43
C THR A 225 -39.94 25.84 -17.46
N LYS A 226 -39.31 26.11 -16.31
CA LYS A 226 -39.51 27.35 -15.58
C LYS A 226 -38.26 28.21 -15.70
N GLU A 227 -38.45 29.27 -16.47
CA GLU A 227 -37.68 30.51 -16.45
C GLU A 227 -37.58 31.08 -15.03
N SER A 228 -36.51 31.88 -14.84
CA SER A 228 -36.23 32.77 -13.71
C SER A 228 -35.76 32.11 -12.42
N THR A 229 -34.57 32.51 -11.94
CA THR A 229 -34.47 33.52 -10.87
C THR A 229 -33.00 33.86 -10.59
N GLU A 230 -32.73 35.16 -10.65
CA GLU A 230 -31.63 35.97 -10.08
C GLU A 230 -30.17 35.49 -10.12
N ALA A 231 -29.38 36.31 -10.81
CA ALA A 231 -27.95 36.46 -10.58
C ALA A 231 -27.70 36.86 -9.11
N PRO A 232 -26.76 36.21 -8.39
CA PRO A 232 -26.35 36.71 -7.08
C PRO A 232 -25.63 38.05 -7.24
N GLU A 233 -26.06 39.06 -6.48
CA GLU A 233 -25.34 40.31 -6.29
C GLU A 233 -23.90 40.02 -5.79
N PRO A 234 -22.90 40.80 -6.21
CA PRO A 234 -21.54 40.66 -5.72
C PRO A 234 -21.47 41.11 -4.25
N THR A 235 -21.35 40.15 -3.34
CA THR A 235 -21.11 40.45 -1.93
C THR A 235 -19.79 41.20 -1.76
N GLU A 236 -19.95 42.37 -1.19
CA GLU A 236 -18.97 43.41 -0.92
C GLU A 236 -17.75 42.90 -0.12
N ARG A 237 -16.58 43.26 -0.64
CA ARG A 237 -15.25 43.16 -0.06
C ARG A 237 -15.19 43.94 1.26
N ARG A 238 -15.20 43.24 2.41
CA ARG A 238 -14.84 43.86 3.69
C ARG A 238 -13.33 43.77 3.93
N GLU A 239 -12.67 44.90 3.74
CA GLU A 239 -11.39 45.21 4.37
C GLU A 239 -11.64 45.60 5.84
N ALA A 240 -11.04 44.88 6.79
CA ALA A 240 -10.63 45.32 8.14
C ALA A 240 -9.94 44.12 8.80
N SER A 241 -8.61 44.08 8.90
CA SER A 241 -7.82 44.66 10.00
C SER A 241 -8.30 44.21 11.37
N GLU A 242 -7.60 43.24 11.96
CA GLU A 242 -7.14 43.29 13.34
C GLU A 242 -6.08 42.20 13.56
N THR A 243 -4.82 42.61 13.56
CA THR A 243 -3.69 41.79 14.00
C THR A 243 -3.78 41.67 15.52
N PRO A 244 -3.94 40.47 16.11
CA PRO A 244 -3.87 40.33 17.56
C PRO A 244 -2.46 40.68 18.04
N LYS A 245 -2.39 41.64 18.95
CA LYS A 245 -1.20 42.01 19.71
C LYS A 245 -0.79 40.80 20.56
N PRO A 246 0.48 40.32 20.49
CA PRO A 246 0.92 39.23 21.35
C PRO A 246 0.92 39.67 22.81
N GLU A 247 0.28 38.88 23.67
CA GLU A 247 0.41 39.00 25.12
C GLU A 247 1.85 38.65 25.54
N PRO A 248 2.42 39.37 26.52
CA PRO A 248 3.72 39.01 27.08
C PRO A 248 3.61 37.67 27.80
N SER A 249 4.41 36.70 27.35
CA SER A 249 4.66 35.45 28.07
C SER A 249 5.33 35.79 29.40
N GLU A 250 4.64 35.49 30.50
CA GLU A 250 5.21 35.53 31.84
C GLU A 250 6.29 34.44 31.93
N ASP A 251 7.53 34.89 32.09
CA ASP A 251 8.67 34.10 32.54
C ASP A 251 8.34 33.52 33.93
N GLU A 252 7.96 32.24 33.99
CA GLU A 252 7.99 31.48 35.23
C GLU A 252 9.38 30.84 35.38
N ASP A 253 10.19 31.52 36.18
CA ASP A 253 11.29 30.96 36.95
C ASP A 253 10.81 29.70 37.70
N ASP A 254 11.23 28.50 37.27
CA ASP A 254 11.25 27.32 38.15
C ASP A 254 12.67 26.78 38.28
N ASP A 255 13.33 27.41 39.25
CA ASP A 255 14.43 26.89 40.04
C ASP A 255 14.02 25.58 40.72
N SER A 256 14.59 24.45 40.29
CA SER A 256 14.85 23.34 41.21
C SER A 256 15.90 22.36 40.68
N THR A 257 17.13 22.67 41.07
CA THR A 257 18.23 21.72 41.20
C THR A 257 17.84 20.54 42.11
N ARG A 258 17.72 19.32 41.55
CA ARG A 258 17.66 18.10 42.36
C ARG A 258 18.66 17.05 41.88
N VAL A 259 19.81 17.05 42.56
CA VAL A 259 20.87 16.04 42.49
C VAL A 259 20.39 14.73 43.15
N PRO A 260 20.42 13.56 42.48
CA PRO A 260 20.27 12.29 43.18
C PRO A 260 21.61 11.84 43.78
N ARG A 261 21.61 11.67 45.10
CA ARG A 261 22.68 11.02 45.88
C ARG A 261 22.87 9.58 45.39
N ARG A 262 24.10 9.24 45.00
CA ARG A 262 24.56 7.85 44.87
C ARG A 262 24.79 7.29 46.27
N THR A 263 23.95 6.37 46.71
CA THR A 263 24.32 5.44 47.79
C THR A 263 24.89 4.20 47.12
N ARG A 264 26.18 3.99 47.35
CA ARG A 264 26.93 2.79 47.01
C ARG A 264 27.02 2.00 48.30
N ASP A 265 26.46 0.81 48.35
CA ASP A 265 26.70 -0.15 49.43
C ASP A 265 27.40 -1.41 48.87
N PRO A 266 28.20 -2.09 49.71
CA PRO A 266 29.28 -3.01 49.35
C PRO A 266 28.84 -4.44 49.00
#